data_AF-A0A7E5WNI6-F1
#
_entry.id   AF-A0A7E5WNI6-F1
#
_cell.length_a   1.000
_cell.length_b   1.000
_cell.length_c   1.000
_cell.angle_alpha   90.00
_cell.angle_beta   90.00
_cell.angle_gamma   90.00
#
_symmetry.space_group_name_H-M   'P 1'
#
loop_
_entity.id
_entity.type
_entity.pdbx_description
1 polymer ?
#
loop_
_entity_poly.entity_id
_entity_poly.type
_entity_poly.pdbx_seq_one_letter_code
_entity_poly.pdbx_strand_id
1 'polypeptide(L)'
;MERVHFTVNGIKHSVGCEVSSDVTLLDYVRDKIGLKGTKYMCREAGCGACVLSVRRGDTPSYGVNSCMMSVTSCHGLDITTIEDLGNRKKGYHALQTTLAEDSGSQCGYCSPGWVMSMYSLLQSNPDITMLEVERSLGSNVCRCTGYRPILDAFKKFAKDAPRQITLPDIEDLHICKKTGEECDKSNCEESEWCFVDKEDIIEIKLKDGRLWVRVLSVKDIFKILTREGDSSYMLINGNTGKGVYPIDEYPRLLIDISGVQELKGYVLDQNLIVKAGTTLTEFLQILKTVAKNEYFEYLLKIYEHVQKVAHIPVRNLGSIAGNLMLKNKNAWFVSDIFVLLETVGAQVTIQISSLVTRTLTMQQFLKTSMKGRVLLNVMLPPLSKEHKLVTFKVSALLVSSPIRN
;
A
#
# COMPACT_ATOMS: atom_id res chain seq x y z
N MET A 1 13.67 -16.32 -21.56
CA MET A 1 14.09 -15.87 -20.21
C MET A 1 12.84 -15.46 -19.47
N GLU A 2 12.71 -15.84 -18.20
CA GLU A 2 11.54 -15.50 -17.40
C GLU A 2 11.46 -13.98 -17.13
N ARG A 3 10.25 -13.45 -17.07
CA ARG A 3 9.98 -12.02 -16.97
C ARG A 3 8.78 -11.76 -16.08
N VAL A 4 8.81 -10.61 -15.41
CA VAL A 4 7.68 -10.04 -14.68
C VAL A 4 6.87 -9.22 -15.68
N HIS A 5 5.59 -9.55 -15.82
CA HIS A 5 4.64 -8.85 -16.70
C HIS A 5 3.65 -7.99 -15.89
N PHE A 6 3.36 -6.78 -16.37
CA PHE A 6 2.43 -5.83 -15.76
C PHE A 6 1.94 -4.80 -16.78
N THR A 7 0.93 -4.00 -16.43
CA THR A 7 0.43 -2.92 -17.30
C THR A 7 0.67 -1.56 -16.67
N VAL A 8 0.97 -0.56 -17.52
CA VAL A 8 1.03 0.85 -17.13
C VAL A 8 0.14 1.63 -18.10
N ASN A 9 -0.90 2.28 -17.58
CA ASN A 9 -1.89 3.03 -18.38
C ASN A 9 -2.48 2.17 -19.52
N GLY A 10 -2.81 0.91 -19.24
CA GLY A 10 -3.31 -0.07 -20.22
C GLY A 10 -2.27 -0.64 -21.19
N ILE A 11 -1.01 -0.17 -21.17
CA ILE A 11 0.07 -0.66 -22.03
C ILE A 11 0.83 -1.78 -21.31
N LYS A 12 1.01 -2.92 -21.99
CA LYS A 12 1.76 -4.07 -21.45
C LYS A 12 3.26 -3.77 -21.38
N HIS A 13 3.86 -4.03 -20.23
CA HIS A 13 5.29 -3.94 -19.98
C HIS A 13 5.81 -5.25 -19.39
N SER A 14 7.11 -5.47 -19.51
CA SER A 14 7.76 -6.58 -18.82
C SER A 14 9.20 -6.25 -18.46
N VAL A 15 9.69 -6.81 -17.36
CA VAL A 15 11.09 -6.69 -16.91
C VAL A 15 11.71 -8.05 -16.62
N GLY A 16 13.01 -8.19 -16.88
CA GLY A 16 13.79 -9.41 -16.66
C GLY A 16 15.21 -9.13 -16.18
N CYS A 17 16.19 -9.81 -16.77
CA CYS A 17 17.61 -9.68 -16.39
C CYS A 17 18.22 -8.29 -16.67
N GLU A 18 17.53 -7.42 -17.40
CA GLU A 18 18.02 -6.07 -17.73
C GLU A 18 17.88 -5.04 -16.60
N VAL A 19 17.12 -5.34 -15.54
CA VAL A 19 16.97 -4.49 -14.36
C VAL A 19 17.82 -4.98 -13.20
N SER A 20 18.26 -4.04 -12.36
CA SER A 20 18.96 -4.30 -11.09
C SER A 20 17.98 -4.38 -9.93
N SER A 21 18.40 -4.93 -8.78
CA SER A 21 17.54 -5.12 -7.60
C SER A 21 17.03 -3.83 -6.95
N ASP A 22 17.70 -2.71 -7.19
CA ASP A 22 17.40 -1.39 -6.65
C ASP A 22 16.43 -0.58 -7.51
N VAL A 23 16.12 -1.06 -8.73
CA VAL A 23 15.21 -0.36 -9.66
C VAL A 23 13.78 -0.37 -9.11
N THR A 24 13.32 0.81 -8.72
CA THR A 24 11.95 0.99 -8.22
C THR A 24 10.95 1.19 -9.36
N LEU A 25 9.66 1.01 -9.07
CA LEU A 25 8.59 1.34 -10.01
C LEU A 25 8.66 2.83 -10.42
N LEU A 26 9.03 3.72 -9.50
CA LEU A 26 9.24 5.13 -9.80
C LEU A 26 10.32 5.36 -10.86
N ASP A 27 11.48 4.70 -10.69
CA ASP A 27 12.61 4.83 -11.61
C ASP A 27 12.24 4.24 -12.98
N TYR A 28 11.56 3.10 -13.01
CA TYR A 28 11.11 2.48 -14.26
C TYR A 28 10.12 3.36 -15.03
N VAL A 29 9.05 3.84 -14.39
CA VAL A 29 8.02 4.69 -15.02
C VAL A 29 8.64 5.97 -15.59
N ARG A 30 9.57 6.59 -14.86
CA ARG A 30 10.15 7.87 -15.27
C ARG A 30 11.28 7.74 -16.29
N ASP A 31 12.19 6.81 -16.08
CA ASP A 31 13.47 6.77 -16.79
C ASP A 31 13.49 5.70 -17.89
N LYS A 32 12.63 4.66 -17.81
CA LYS A 32 12.47 3.65 -18.86
C LYS A 32 11.25 3.93 -19.74
N ILE A 33 10.08 4.16 -19.16
CA ILE A 33 8.86 4.44 -19.95
C ILE A 33 8.83 5.91 -20.40
N GLY A 34 9.42 6.84 -19.62
CA GLY A 34 9.44 8.26 -19.94
C GLY A 34 8.23 9.04 -19.41
N LEU A 35 7.39 8.43 -18.57
CA LEU A 35 6.24 9.05 -17.92
C LEU A 35 6.72 9.84 -16.68
N LYS A 36 7.01 11.13 -16.90
CA LYS A 36 7.68 12.01 -15.92
C LYS A 36 6.71 12.81 -15.05
N GLY A 37 5.41 12.61 -15.19
CA GLY A 37 4.36 13.21 -14.38
C GLY A 37 4.53 12.86 -12.91
N THR A 38 4.72 11.59 -12.61
CA THR A 38 5.07 11.11 -11.26
C THR A 38 6.44 11.61 -10.83
N LYS A 39 6.56 12.17 -9.63
CA LYS A 39 7.79 12.84 -9.17
C LYS A 39 8.55 12.03 -8.12
N TYR A 40 9.86 12.22 -8.06
CA TYR A 40 10.70 11.78 -6.95
C TYR A 40 11.04 12.96 -6.04
N MET A 41 11.13 12.74 -4.74
CA MET A 41 11.54 13.78 -3.78
C MET A 41 12.31 13.17 -2.60
N CYS A 42 11.60 12.54 -1.65
CA CYS A 42 12.23 11.98 -0.45
C CYS A 42 12.83 10.58 -0.62
N ARG A 43 12.32 9.76 -1.56
CA ARG A 43 12.66 8.33 -1.76
C ARG A 43 12.54 7.43 -0.50
N GLU A 44 11.83 7.89 0.53
CA GLU A 44 11.58 7.17 1.79
C GLU A 44 10.07 7.10 2.13
N ALA A 45 9.22 7.27 1.10
CA ALA A 45 7.76 7.27 1.20
C ALA A 45 7.12 8.42 2.01
N GLY A 46 7.87 9.30 2.66
CA GLY A 46 7.34 10.35 3.54
C GLY A 46 6.61 11.52 2.86
N CYS A 47 6.75 11.73 1.54
CA CYS A 47 6.25 12.95 0.88
C CYS A 47 5.02 12.80 -0.02
N GLY A 48 4.66 11.58 -0.42
CA GLY A 48 3.51 11.33 -1.32
C GLY A 48 3.66 11.79 -2.78
N ALA A 49 4.75 12.46 -3.18
CA ALA A 49 4.92 12.98 -4.55
C ALA A 49 5.02 11.88 -5.65
N CYS A 50 5.33 10.64 -5.24
CA CYS A 50 5.50 9.49 -6.10
C CYS A 50 4.29 8.52 -6.07
N VAL A 51 3.12 8.99 -5.62
CA VAL A 51 1.94 8.11 -5.54
C VAL A 51 1.44 7.72 -6.93
N LEU A 52 1.23 6.43 -7.12
CA LEU A 52 0.55 5.82 -8.27
C LEU A 52 -0.66 5.02 -7.77
N SER A 53 -1.64 4.81 -8.64
CA SER A 53 -2.73 3.87 -8.37
C SER A 53 -2.35 2.50 -8.91
N VAL A 54 -2.59 1.45 -8.12
CA VAL A 54 -2.35 0.07 -8.55
C VAL A 54 -3.57 -0.78 -8.27
N ARG A 55 -3.79 -1.77 -9.14
CA ARG A 55 -4.85 -2.77 -9.06
C ARG A 55 -4.28 -4.14 -9.37
N ARG A 56 -4.86 -5.19 -8.78
CA ARG A 56 -4.53 -6.59 -9.09
C ARG A 56 -5.83 -7.35 -9.36
N GLY A 57 -6.01 -7.86 -10.58
CA GLY A 57 -7.26 -8.49 -10.98
C GLY A 57 -8.46 -7.60 -10.66
N ASP A 58 -9.50 -8.19 -10.06
CA ASP A 58 -10.77 -7.51 -9.78
C ASP A 58 -10.83 -6.78 -8.42
N THR A 59 -9.68 -6.57 -7.75
CA THR A 59 -9.65 -5.80 -6.50
C THR A 59 -9.82 -4.30 -6.76
N PRO A 60 -10.40 -3.52 -5.83
CA PRO A 60 -10.38 -2.06 -5.92
C PRO A 60 -8.95 -1.52 -6.03
N SER A 61 -8.76 -0.47 -6.83
CA SER A 61 -7.46 0.19 -6.95
C SER A 61 -7.07 0.88 -5.64
N TYR A 62 -5.78 0.89 -5.33
CA TYR A 62 -5.23 1.53 -4.14
C TYR A 62 -3.95 2.30 -4.44
N GLY A 63 -3.70 3.34 -3.64
CA GLY A 63 -2.53 4.21 -3.83
C GLY A 63 -1.26 3.59 -3.22
N VAL A 64 -0.13 3.71 -3.90
CA VAL A 64 1.18 3.23 -3.40
C VAL A 64 2.27 4.25 -3.64
N ASN A 65 3.26 4.30 -2.74
CA ASN A 65 4.49 5.06 -2.99
C ASN A 65 5.40 4.28 -3.96
N SER A 66 5.43 4.66 -5.23
CA SER A 66 6.20 3.94 -6.27
C SER A 66 7.71 3.88 -6.02
N CYS A 67 8.27 4.78 -5.19
CA CYS A 67 9.67 4.67 -4.75
C CYS A 67 9.95 3.47 -3.82
N MET A 68 8.92 2.91 -3.19
CA MET A 68 9.07 1.75 -2.30
C MET A 68 8.96 0.43 -3.04
N MET A 69 8.08 0.35 -4.04
CA MET A 69 7.83 -0.85 -4.81
C MET A 69 8.99 -1.16 -5.76
N SER A 70 9.52 -2.39 -5.71
CA SER A 70 10.46 -2.90 -6.72
C SER A 70 9.71 -3.11 -8.03
N VAL A 71 10.34 -2.80 -9.17
CA VAL A 71 9.72 -3.08 -10.48
C VAL A 71 9.49 -4.58 -10.71
N THR A 72 10.32 -5.44 -10.09
CA THR A 72 10.14 -6.91 -10.16
C THR A 72 8.93 -7.40 -9.37
N SER A 73 8.47 -6.65 -8.36
CA SER A 73 7.28 -6.99 -7.58
C SER A 73 5.97 -6.57 -8.27
N CYS A 74 6.04 -5.98 -9.47
CA CYS A 74 4.87 -5.50 -10.19
C CYS A 74 4.10 -6.59 -10.95
N HIS A 75 4.52 -7.86 -10.88
CA HIS A 75 3.88 -8.93 -11.66
C HIS A 75 2.36 -9.01 -11.44
N GLY A 76 1.61 -9.00 -12.53
CA GLY A 76 0.14 -9.06 -12.54
C GLY A 76 -0.54 -7.78 -12.03
N LEU A 77 0.19 -6.68 -11.89
CA LEU A 77 -0.38 -5.39 -11.49
C LEU A 77 -0.77 -4.55 -12.71
N ASP A 78 -1.89 -3.84 -12.55
CA ASP A 78 -2.31 -2.76 -13.42
C ASP A 78 -2.05 -1.42 -12.74
N ILE A 79 -1.26 -0.57 -13.39
CA ILE A 79 -0.69 0.65 -12.80
C ILE A 79 -1.20 1.86 -13.56
N THR A 80 -1.86 2.77 -12.85
CA THR A 80 -2.35 4.03 -13.40
C THR A 80 -1.47 5.18 -12.92
N THR A 81 -1.01 6.01 -13.86
CA THR A 81 -0.21 7.22 -13.61
C THR A 81 -1.05 8.48 -13.82
N ILE A 82 -0.49 9.63 -13.44
CA ILE A 82 -1.17 10.93 -13.59
C ILE A 82 -1.47 11.26 -15.06
N GLU A 83 -0.62 10.79 -15.98
CA GLU A 83 -0.76 11.01 -17.42
C GLU A 83 -1.99 10.31 -18.02
N ASP A 84 -2.45 9.22 -17.40
CA ASP A 84 -3.60 8.45 -17.88
C ASP A 84 -4.94 9.06 -17.48
N LEU A 85 -5.00 9.64 -16.27
CA LEU A 85 -6.21 10.31 -15.79
C LEU A 85 -6.65 11.42 -16.73
N GLY A 86 -5.71 12.19 -17.26
CA GLY A 86 -6.00 13.29 -18.15
C GLY A 86 -4.77 14.10 -18.50
N ASN A 87 -4.81 14.74 -19.66
CA ASN A 87 -3.75 15.58 -20.20
C ASN A 87 -4.29 16.52 -21.29
N ARG A 88 -3.44 17.42 -21.81
CA ARG A 88 -3.83 18.40 -22.84
C ARG A 88 -4.43 17.81 -24.11
N LYS A 89 -4.17 16.53 -24.43
CA LYS A 89 -4.70 15.87 -25.63
C LYS A 89 -6.04 15.19 -25.38
N LYS A 90 -6.22 14.53 -24.23
CA LYS A 90 -7.43 13.78 -23.87
C LYS A 90 -8.48 14.62 -23.12
N GLY A 91 -8.08 15.79 -22.60
CA GLY A 91 -8.82 16.50 -21.57
C GLY A 91 -8.31 16.13 -20.17
N TYR A 92 -8.52 17.04 -19.21
CA TYR A 92 -8.10 16.85 -17.83
C TYR A 92 -9.20 16.17 -17.01
N HIS A 93 -8.80 15.26 -16.12
CA HIS A 93 -9.69 14.63 -15.15
C HIS A 93 -10.26 15.69 -14.20
N ALA A 94 -11.48 15.50 -13.70
CA ALA A 94 -12.12 16.44 -12.77
C ALA A 94 -11.20 16.80 -11.58
N LEU A 95 -10.57 15.80 -10.95
CA LEU A 95 -9.56 16.02 -9.89
C LEU A 95 -8.39 16.94 -10.30
N GLN A 96 -7.91 16.86 -11.54
CA GLN A 96 -6.83 17.72 -12.04
C GLN A 96 -7.33 19.16 -12.23
N THR A 97 -8.51 19.29 -12.86
CA THR A 97 -9.16 20.58 -13.14
C THR A 97 -9.51 21.30 -11.84
N THR A 98 -10.23 20.66 -10.93
CA THR A 98 -10.65 21.25 -9.65
C THR A 98 -9.46 21.66 -8.79
N LEU A 99 -8.38 20.86 -8.75
CA LEU A 99 -7.17 21.25 -8.03
C LEU A 99 -6.52 22.52 -8.61
N ALA A 100 -6.55 22.70 -9.92
CA ALA A 100 -6.00 23.87 -10.58
C ALA A 100 -6.89 25.11 -10.39
N GLU A 101 -8.20 24.98 -10.60
CA GLU A 101 -9.18 26.06 -10.49
C GLU A 101 -9.27 26.62 -9.06
N ASP A 102 -9.24 25.75 -8.05
CA ASP A 102 -9.30 26.16 -6.64
C ASP A 102 -7.94 26.61 -6.08
N SER A 103 -6.98 26.95 -6.94
CA SER A 103 -5.64 27.42 -6.53
C SER A 103 -4.88 26.40 -5.64
N GLY A 104 -5.19 25.11 -5.77
CA GLY A 104 -4.52 24.00 -5.08
C GLY A 104 -3.14 23.65 -5.67
N SER A 105 -2.69 24.36 -6.70
CA SER A 105 -1.36 24.19 -7.29
C SER A 105 -0.63 25.53 -7.42
N GLN A 106 0.62 25.58 -6.93
CA GLN A 106 1.54 26.71 -7.12
C GLN A 106 2.76 26.26 -7.90
N CYS A 107 3.80 25.74 -7.23
CA CYS A 107 4.98 25.21 -7.92
C CYS A 107 4.71 23.95 -8.75
N GLY A 108 3.54 23.31 -8.57
CA GLY A 108 3.11 22.13 -9.32
C GLY A 108 3.80 20.81 -8.99
N TYR A 109 4.93 20.81 -8.26
CA TYR A 109 5.74 19.61 -8.08
C TYR A 109 5.00 18.48 -7.34
N CYS A 110 4.27 18.81 -6.27
CA CYS A 110 3.51 17.82 -5.50
C CYS A 110 2.14 17.48 -6.10
N SER A 111 1.62 18.30 -7.03
CA SER A 111 0.25 18.19 -7.53
C SER A 111 -0.09 16.82 -8.15
N PRO A 112 0.78 16.17 -8.94
CA PRO A 112 0.53 14.81 -9.42
C PRO A 112 0.27 13.81 -8.30
N GLY A 113 1.08 13.85 -7.24
CA GLY A 113 0.92 12.95 -6.10
C GLY A 113 -0.40 13.20 -5.35
N TRP A 114 -0.80 14.46 -5.20
CA TRP A 114 -2.09 14.82 -4.60
C TRP A 114 -3.28 14.29 -5.39
N VAL A 115 -3.29 14.50 -6.71
CA VAL A 115 -4.33 13.98 -7.60
C VAL A 115 -4.38 12.45 -7.55
N MET A 116 -3.24 11.77 -7.64
CA MET A 116 -3.19 10.31 -7.61
C MET A 116 -3.60 9.72 -6.25
N SER A 117 -3.26 10.39 -5.14
CA SER A 117 -3.74 10.01 -3.81
C SER A 117 -5.26 10.11 -3.72
N MET A 118 -5.85 11.24 -4.14
CA MET A 118 -7.29 11.43 -4.10
C MET A 118 -8.02 10.49 -5.07
N TYR A 119 -7.49 10.30 -6.27
CA TYR A 119 -8.02 9.35 -7.25
C TYR A 119 -8.08 7.93 -6.65
N SER A 120 -6.95 7.45 -6.12
CA SER A 120 -6.89 6.11 -5.53
C SER A 120 -7.81 5.95 -4.32
N LEU A 121 -7.99 7.02 -3.55
CA LEU A 121 -8.89 7.04 -2.41
C LEU A 121 -10.35 6.86 -2.86
N LEU A 122 -10.79 7.59 -3.89
CA LEU A 122 -12.13 7.46 -4.48
C LEU A 122 -12.35 6.08 -5.12
N GLN A 123 -11.34 5.50 -5.77
CA GLN A 123 -11.43 4.14 -6.30
C GLN A 123 -11.64 3.09 -5.18
N SER A 124 -10.99 3.30 -4.02
CA SER A 124 -11.12 2.38 -2.88
C SER A 124 -12.38 2.60 -2.04
N ASN A 125 -12.91 3.83 -2.02
CA ASN A 125 -14.08 4.22 -1.23
C ASN A 125 -14.82 5.37 -1.95
N PRO A 126 -15.78 5.05 -2.83
CA PRO A 126 -16.56 6.07 -3.56
C PRO A 126 -17.39 6.98 -2.64
N ASP A 127 -17.80 6.46 -1.47
CA ASP A 127 -18.67 7.15 -0.50
C ASP A 127 -17.87 7.83 0.62
N ILE A 128 -16.69 8.36 0.31
CA ILE A 128 -15.82 8.99 1.30
C ILE A 128 -16.39 10.31 1.82
N THR A 129 -16.25 10.56 3.11
CA THR A 129 -16.64 11.84 3.76
C THR A 129 -15.52 12.89 3.69
N MET A 130 -15.86 14.18 3.82
CA MET A 130 -14.89 15.28 3.85
C MET A 130 -13.85 15.11 4.96
N LEU A 131 -14.28 14.59 6.12
CA LEU A 131 -13.39 14.30 7.25
C LEU A 131 -12.43 13.14 6.92
N GLU A 132 -12.90 12.11 6.22
CA GLU A 132 -12.06 11.01 5.77
C GLU A 132 -11.08 11.45 4.68
N VAL A 133 -11.46 12.35 3.76
CA VAL A 133 -10.55 12.96 2.78
C VAL A 133 -9.40 13.66 3.51
N GLU A 134 -9.70 14.52 4.48
CA GLU A 134 -8.68 15.24 5.26
C GLU A 134 -7.73 14.28 6.00
N ARG A 135 -8.27 13.23 6.62
CA ARG A 135 -7.49 12.21 7.33
C ARG A 135 -6.64 11.35 6.40
N SER A 136 -7.08 11.15 5.16
CA SER A 136 -6.45 10.22 4.22
C SER A 136 -5.26 10.82 3.47
N LEU A 137 -5.25 12.14 3.26
CA LEU A 137 -4.23 12.81 2.45
C LEU A 137 -3.01 13.29 3.25
N GLY A 138 -2.86 12.87 4.51
CA GLY A 138 -1.71 13.21 5.36
C GLY A 138 -0.34 12.75 4.83
N SER A 139 -0.32 11.88 3.81
CA SER A 139 0.92 11.44 3.13
C SER A 139 1.52 12.44 2.17
N ASN A 140 0.75 13.45 1.75
CA ASN A 140 1.13 14.33 0.67
C ASN A 140 1.63 15.65 1.25
N VAL A 141 2.92 15.93 1.06
CA VAL A 141 3.53 17.15 1.59
C VAL A 141 3.48 18.24 0.53
N CYS A 142 3.01 19.43 0.93
CA CYS A 142 3.06 20.63 0.11
C CYS A 142 3.74 21.76 0.89
N ARG A 143 4.75 22.37 0.27
CA ARG A 143 5.49 23.48 0.89
C ARG A 143 4.96 24.87 0.52
N CYS A 144 4.09 24.95 -0.50
CA CYS A 144 3.72 26.22 -1.13
C CYS A 144 2.29 26.67 -0.75
N THR A 145 1.31 25.77 -0.79
CA THR A 145 -0.11 26.16 -0.74
C THR A 145 -0.68 26.37 0.66
N GLY A 146 0.01 25.90 1.70
CA GLY A 146 -0.57 25.85 3.05
C GLY A 146 -1.75 24.86 3.18
N TYR A 147 -1.89 23.91 2.26
CA TYR A 147 -2.88 22.81 2.23
C TYR A 147 -4.35 23.20 2.04
N ARG A 148 -4.80 24.32 2.61
CA ARG A 148 -6.20 24.76 2.56
C ARG A 148 -6.85 24.67 1.16
N PRO A 149 -6.30 25.30 0.09
CA PRO A 149 -6.93 25.23 -1.23
C PRO A 149 -6.95 23.81 -1.82
N ILE A 150 -6.01 22.94 -1.44
CA ILE A 150 -5.99 21.53 -1.87
C ILE A 150 -7.14 20.76 -1.21
N LEU A 151 -7.34 20.97 0.09
CA LEU A 151 -8.42 20.32 0.83
C LEU A 151 -9.79 20.84 0.39
N ASP A 152 -9.93 22.14 0.17
CA ASP A 152 -11.15 22.74 -0.34
C ASP A 152 -11.52 22.13 -1.71
N ALA A 153 -10.53 21.95 -2.60
CA ALA A 153 -10.72 21.30 -3.89
C ALA A 153 -11.18 19.85 -3.78
N PHE A 154 -10.48 19.02 -2.99
CA PHE A 154 -10.77 17.60 -2.94
C PHE A 154 -11.98 17.23 -2.09
N LYS A 155 -12.33 18.05 -1.09
CA LYS A 155 -13.55 17.85 -0.30
C LYS A 155 -14.82 17.95 -1.14
N LYS A 156 -14.80 18.64 -2.30
CA LYS A 156 -15.92 18.67 -3.25
C LYS A 156 -16.32 17.29 -3.80
N PHE A 157 -15.41 16.32 -3.77
CA PHE A 157 -15.65 14.94 -4.23
C PHE A 157 -16.13 14.01 -3.10
N ALA A 158 -16.29 14.52 -1.87
CA ALA A 158 -16.83 13.74 -0.77
C ALA A 158 -18.36 13.65 -0.85
N LYS A 159 -18.94 12.56 -0.34
CA LYS A 159 -20.40 12.35 -0.37
C LYS A 159 -21.20 13.37 0.43
N ASP A 160 -20.61 13.92 1.48
CA ASP A 160 -21.18 14.90 2.40
C ASP A 160 -20.76 16.33 2.07
N ALA A 161 -20.08 16.53 0.92
CA ALA A 161 -19.81 17.85 0.40
C ALA A 161 -21.14 18.58 0.15
N PRO A 162 -21.26 19.86 0.55
CA PRO A 162 -22.42 20.65 0.15
C PRO A 162 -22.48 20.63 -1.38
N ARG A 163 -23.58 20.12 -1.94
CA ARG A 163 -23.79 20.19 -3.39
C ARG A 163 -23.67 21.65 -3.76
N GLN A 164 -22.61 21.97 -4.49
CA GLN A 164 -22.43 23.30 -5.03
C GLN A 164 -23.68 23.53 -5.89
N ILE A 165 -24.56 24.42 -5.45
CA ILE A 165 -25.60 24.96 -6.32
C ILE A 165 -24.77 25.77 -7.31
N THR A 166 -24.38 25.14 -8.41
CA THR A 166 -23.91 25.85 -9.59
C THR A 166 -25.13 26.64 -10.03
N LEU A 167 -25.25 27.88 -9.56
CA LEU A 167 -26.06 28.86 -10.26
C LEU A 167 -25.36 29.00 -11.61
N PRO A 168 -25.95 28.52 -12.72
CA PRO A 168 -25.35 28.77 -14.02
C PRO A 168 -25.20 30.28 -14.16
N ASP A 169 -24.07 30.74 -14.70
CA ASP A 169 -23.98 32.13 -15.12
C ASP A 169 -25.13 32.35 -16.12
N ILE A 170 -25.78 33.52 -16.07
CA ILE A 170 -26.94 33.78 -16.92
C ILE A 170 -26.58 33.68 -18.41
N GLU A 171 -25.29 33.88 -18.72
CA GLU A 171 -24.70 33.78 -20.06
C GLU A 171 -24.43 32.33 -20.51
N ASP A 172 -24.35 31.37 -19.58
CA ASP A 172 -24.12 29.93 -19.86
C ASP A 172 -25.43 29.15 -20.06
N LEU A 173 -26.59 29.78 -19.88
CA LEU A 173 -27.90 29.16 -20.09
C LEU A 173 -28.21 29.03 -21.60
N HIS A 174 -27.68 28.00 -22.24
CA HIS A 174 -28.17 27.58 -23.55
C HIS A 174 -29.48 26.80 -23.42
N ILE A 175 -30.58 27.45 -23.79
CA ILE A 175 -31.90 26.83 -23.94
C ILE A 175 -31.80 25.76 -25.03
N CYS A 176 -32.02 24.50 -24.64
CA CYS A 176 -31.93 23.32 -25.50
C CYS A 176 -32.78 23.47 -26.79
N LYS A 177 -32.19 23.14 -27.95
CA LYS A 177 -32.97 22.84 -29.15
C LYS A 177 -33.57 21.44 -28.99
N LYS A 178 -34.88 21.38 -28.75
CA LYS A 178 -35.67 20.14 -28.72
C LYS A 178 -35.43 19.33 -30.01
N THR A 179 -34.58 18.32 -29.92
CA THR A 179 -34.50 17.22 -30.88
C THR A 179 -35.08 16.03 -30.15
N GLY A 180 -36.31 15.67 -30.51
CA GLY A 180 -37.12 14.64 -29.83
C GLY A 180 -36.66 13.24 -30.17
N GLU A 181 -35.44 12.88 -29.78
CA GLU A 181 -34.93 11.52 -29.87
C GLU A 181 -34.87 10.88 -28.48
N GLU A 182 -35.31 9.62 -28.41
CA GLU A 182 -35.26 8.82 -27.19
C GLU A 182 -33.83 8.38 -26.88
N CYS A 183 -33.47 8.43 -25.60
CA CYS A 183 -32.16 8.01 -25.11
C CYS A 183 -32.13 6.48 -25.01
N ASP A 184 -31.51 5.83 -26.01
CA ASP A 184 -31.28 4.39 -26.01
C ASP A 184 -30.22 4.05 -24.95
N LYS A 185 -30.66 3.40 -23.86
CA LYS A 185 -29.77 2.78 -22.88
C LYS A 185 -29.34 1.42 -23.39
N SER A 186 -28.48 1.40 -24.39
CA SER A 186 -27.76 0.19 -24.78
C SER A 186 -26.33 0.54 -25.18
N ASN A 187 -25.43 0.47 -24.20
CA ASN A 187 -24.08 -0.11 -24.31
C ASN A 187 -23.28 0.23 -23.05
N CYS A 188 -23.50 -0.57 -22.00
CA CYS A 188 -22.44 -0.84 -21.04
C CYS A 188 -21.55 -1.89 -21.70
N GLU A 189 -20.50 -1.47 -22.39
CA GLU A 189 -19.41 -2.39 -22.71
C GLU A 189 -18.64 -2.63 -21.40
N GLU A 190 -19.02 -3.68 -20.69
CA GLU A 190 -18.14 -4.34 -19.75
C GLU A 190 -16.97 -4.91 -20.54
N SER A 191 -15.87 -4.15 -20.60
CA SER A 191 -14.59 -4.73 -20.97
C SER A 191 -14.12 -5.62 -19.83
N GLU A 192 -14.66 -6.84 -19.75
CA GLU A 192 -14.13 -7.93 -18.95
C GLU A 192 -12.74 -8.30 -19.48
N TRP A 193 -11.72 -7.81 -18.79
CA TRP A 193 -10.35 -8.28 -18.97
C TRP A 193 -10.03 -9.25 -17.85
N CYS A 194 -10.48 -10.50 -17.99
CA CYS A 194 -10.01 -11.59 -17.14
C CYS A 194 -8.55 -11.92 -17.48
N PHE A 195 -7.62 -11.40 -16.69
CA PHE A 195 -6.30 -12.01 -16.57
C PHE A 195 -6.45 -13.24 -15.66
N VAL A 196 -6.62 -14.41 -16.26
CA VAL A 196 -6.26 -15.67 -15.58
C VAL A 196 -4.74 -15.79 -15.70
N ASP A 197 -4.01 -15.08 -14.85
CA ASP A 197 -2.57 -15.30 -14.73
C ASP A 197 -2.38 -16.73 -14.18
N LYS A 198 -1.66 -17.56 -14.93
CA LYS A 198 -1.07 -18.76 -14.36
C LYS A 198 -0.18 -18.29 -13.21
N GLU A 199 -0.50 -18.74 -11.99
CA GLU A 199 0.35 -18.52 -10.84
C GLU A 199 1.64 -19.33 -11.07
N ASP A 200 2.62 -18.70 -11.71
CA ASP A 200 3.92 -19.31 -11.98
C ASP A 200 4.96 -18.78 -10.98
N ILE A 201 5.84 -19.67 -10.54
CA ILE A 201 7.10 -19.31 -9.87
C ILE A 201 7.97 -18.65 -10.94
N ILE A 202 8.51 -17.47 -10.64
CA ILE A 202 9.35 -16.70 -11.56
C ILE A 202 10.72 -16.51 -10.93
N GLU A 203 11.77 -16.89 -11.63
CA GLU A 203 13.16 -16.83 -11.23
C GLU A 203 13.98 -16.01 -12.25
N ILE A 204 14.56 -14.92 -11.78
CA ILE A 204 15.30 -13.96 -12.61
C ILE A 204 16.65 -13.69 -11.98
N LYS A 205 17.71 -13.92 -12.76
CA LYS A 205 19.04 -13.40 -12.45
C LYS A 205 19.12 -11.95 -12.94
N LEU A 206 19.16 -11.02 -12.00
CA LEU A 206 19.15 -9.58 -12.24
C LEU A 206 20.50 -9.08 -12.78
N LYS A 207 20.49 -7.87 -13.33
CA LYS A 207 21.67 -7.24 -13.95
C LYS A 207 22.85 -7.09 -13.00
N ASP A 208 22.56 -6.86 -11.72
CA ASP A 208 23.54 -6.73 -10.63
C ASP A 208 23.99 -8.08 -10.05
N GLY A 209 23.62 -9.20 -10.70
CA GLY A 209 24.04 -10.55 -10.32
C GLY A 209 23.20 -11.21 -9.22
N ARG A 210 22.21 -10.50 -8.66
CA ARG A 210 21.30 -11.03 -7.63
C ARG A 210 20.27 -11.97 -8.23
N LEU A 211 19.83 -12.94 -7.42
CA LEU A 211 18.76 -13.85 -7.78
C LEU A 211 17.45 -13.35 -7.17
N TRP A 212 16.47 -13.03 -8.00
CA TRP A 212 15.13 -12.70 -7.58
C TRP A 212 14.18 -13.84 -7.92
N VAL A 213 13.38 -14.28 -6.93
CA VAL A 213 12.45 -15.39 -7.07
C VAL A 213 11.09 -14.99 -6.51
N ARG A 214 10.03 -15.10 -7.31
CA ARG A 214 8.64 -15.01 -6.86
C ARG A 214 8.14 -16.39 -6.47
N VAL A 215 7.59 -16.50 -5.27
CA VAL A 215 7.04 -17.75 -4.73
C VAL A 215 5.54 -17.63 -4.47
N LEU A 216 4.87 -18.78 -4.43
CA LEU A 216 3.41 -18.87 -4.31
C LEU A 216 2.97 -19.62 -3.06
N SER A 217 3.85 -20.43 -2.48
CA SER A 217 3.61 -21.11 -1.21
C SER A 217 4.76 -20.88 -0.22
N VAL A 218 4.46 -21.05 1.06
CA VAL A 218 5.51 -21.02 2.11
C VAL A 218 6.52 -22.15 1.91
N LYS A 219 6.08 -23.29 1.37
CA LYS A 219 6.95 -24.43 1.05
C LYS A 219 8.03 -24.06 0.04
N ASP A 220 7.69 -23.24 -0.95
CA ASP A 220 8.64 -22.77 -1.97
C ASP A 220 9.76 -21.92 -1.37
N ILE A 221 9.46 -21.11 -0.34
CA ILE A 221 10.47 -20.33 0.39
C ILE A 221 11.56 -21.27 0.93
N PHE A 222 11.17 -22.35 1.63
CA PHE A 222 12.13 -23.29 2.20
C PHE A 222 12.86 -24.10 1.12
N LYS A 223 12.20 -24.43 0.01
CA LYS A 223 12.84 -25.09 -1.15
C LYS A 223 13.95 -24.22 -1.71
N ILE A 224 13.69 -22.93 -1.91
CA ILE A 224 14.67 -21.96 -2.40
C ILE A 224 15.79 -21.74 -1.39
N LEU A 225 15.48 -21.58 -0.11
CA LEU A 225 16.51 -21.44 0.95
C LEU A 225 17.39 -22.70 1.07
N THR A 226 16.86 -23.89 0.83
CA THR A 226 17.65 -25.13 0.83
C THR A 226 18.57 -25.21 -0.40
N ARG A 227 18.09 -24.76 -1.56
CA ARG A 227 18.85 -24.77 -2.82
C ARG A 227 19.95 -23.72 -2.84
N GLU A 228 19.62 -22.49 -2.45
CA GLU A 228 20.48 -21.33 -2.56
C GLU A 228 21.29 -21.05 -1.28
N GLY A 229 20.84 -21.55 -0.13
CA GLY A 229 21.37 -21.21 1.18
C GLY A 229 20.71 -19.97 1.79
N ASP A 230 20.80 -19.86 3.12
CA ASP A 230 20.16 -18.82 3.94
C ASP A 230 21.14 -17.73 4.44
N SER A 231 22.34 -17.67 3.85
CA SER A 231 23.43 -16.78 4.29
C SER A 231 23.18 -15.31 3.97
N SER A 232 22.57 -15.03 2.82
CA SER A 232 22.29 -13.67 2.32
C SER A 232 20.99 -13.67 1.53
N TYR A 233 19.86 -13.46 2.24
CA TYR A 233 18.54 -13.42 1.63
C TYR A 233 17.64 -12.33 2.23
N MET A 234 16.60 -11.95 1.48
CA MET A 234 15.53 -11.08 1.93
C MET A 234 14.18 -11.61 1.46
N LEU A 235 13.21 -11.70 2.37
CA LEU A 235 11.81 -11.88 1.99
C LEU A 235 11.20 -10.51 1.68
N ILE A 236 10.68 -10.34 0.47
CA ILE A 236 10.10 -9.08 -0.02
C ILE A 236 8.58 -9.22 -0.04
N ASN A 237 7.91 -8.32 0.67
CA ASN A 237 6.48 -8.08 0.51
C ASN A 237 6.31 -6.62 0.03
N GLY A 238 5.98 -5.68 0.93
CA GLY A 238 5.82 -4.27 0.55
C GLY A 238 7.10 -3.43 0.39
N ASN A 239 8.26 -3.93 0.83
CA ASN A 239 9.56 -3.22 0.79
C ASN A 239 9.59 -1.83 1.48
N THR A 240 8.59 -1.49 2.29
CA THR A 240 8.44 -0.16 2.92
C THR A 240 9.40 0.06 4.09
N GLY A 241 9.96 -1.01 4.66
CA GLY A 241 10.96 -0.93 5.74
C GLY A 241 12.23 -0.15 5.32
N LYS A 242 12.54 -0.10 4.02
CA LYS A 242 13.69 0.66 3.51
C LYS A 242 13.55 2.17 3.67
N GLY A 243 12.33 2.68 3.80
CA GLY A 243 12.08 4.09 4.13
C GLY A 243 12.43 4.45 5.58
N VAL A 244 12.62 3.43 6.43
CA VAL A 244 13.04 3.59 7.83
C VAL A 244 14.52 3.29 7.98
N TYR A 245 14.94 2.12 7.48
CA TYR A 245 16.32 1.68 7.47
C TYR A 245 16.72 1.46 6.01
N PRO A 246 17.43 2.43 5.39
CA PRO A 246 17.88 2.31 4.01
C PRO A 246 18.62 1.00 3.76
N ILE A 247 18.46 0.47 2.56
CA ILE A 247 19.19 -0.72 2.11
C ILE A 247 20.35 -0.21 1.27
N ASP A 248 21.55 -0.21 1.85
CA ASP A 248 22.76 0.19 1.12
C ASP A 248 23.12 -0.85 0.06
N GLU A 249 22.96 -2.13 0.41
CA GLU A 249 23.18 -3.25 -0.49
C GLU A 249 22.12 -4.34 -0.31
N TYR A 250 21.48 -4.72 -1.41
CA TYR A 250 20.51 -5.82 -1.39
C TYR A 250 21.21 -7.17 -1.17
N PRO A 251 20.60 -8.11 -0.44
CA PRO A 251 21.14 -9.48 -0.32
C PRO A 251 21.22 -10.20 -1.67
N ARG A 252 22.02 -11.27 -1.74
CA ARG A 252 22.21 -12.06 -2.96
C ARG A 252 20.89 -12.65 -3.46
N LEU A 253 20.06 -13.13 -2.54
CA LEU A 253 18.79 -13.80 -2.81
C LEU A 253 17.61 -12.93 -2.37
N LEU A 254 16.70 -12.65 -3.28
CA LEU A 254 15.50 -11.86 -3.04
C LEU A 254 14.29 -12.74 -3.31
N ILE A 255 13.49 -13.02 -2.30
CA ILE A 255 12.32 -13.90 -2.41
C ILE A 255 11.06 -13.04 -2.27
N ASP A 256 10.37 -12.78 -3.36
CA ASP A 256 9.09 -12.08 -3.36
C ASP A 256 7.97 -13.01 -2.89
N ILE A 257 7.42 -12.71 -1.72
CA ILE A 257 6.37 -13.46 -1.05
C ILE A 257 4.99 -12.80 -1.21
N SER A 258 4.85 -11.76 -2.03
CA SER A 258 3.56 -11.07 -2.25
C SER A 258 2.51 -11.97 -2.90
N GLY A 259 2.93 -13.07 -3.54
CA GLY A 259 2.07 -14.09 -4.13
C GLY A 259 1.56 -15.16 -3.16
N VAL A 260 2.13 -15.25 -1.95
CA VAL A 260 1.86 -16.34 -1.01
C VAL A 260 0.53 -16.12 -0.30
N GLN A 261 -0.53 -16.82 -0.74
CA GLN A 261 -1.88 -16.63 -0.22
C GLN A 261 -2.03 -17.13 1.22
N GLU A 262 -1.25 -18.14 1.65
CA GLU A 262 -1.32 -18.65 3.03
C GLU A 262 -0.88 -17.59 4.08
N LEU A 263 -0.17 -16.55 3.64
CA LEU A 263 0.29 -15.44 4.45
C LEU A 263 -0.68 -14.25 4.46
N LYS A 264 -1.85 -14.34 3.81
CA LYS A 264 -2.82 -13.23 3.73
C LYS A 264 -4.12 -13.52 4.48
N GLY A 265 -4.76 -12.46 4.95
CA GLY A 265 -6.05 -12.51 5.62
C GLY A 265 -5.94 -12.86 7.11
N TYR A 266 -7.02 -13.45 7.63
CA TYR A 266 -7.15 -13.81 9.04
C TYR A 266 -8.07 -15.01 9.23
N VAL A 267 -7.96 -15.63 10.39
CA VAL A 267 -8.89 -16.64 10.91
C VAL A 267 -9.26 -16.23 12.32
N LEU A 268 -10.55 -16.33 12.66
CA LEU A 268 -11.03 -16.14 14.02
C LEU A 268 -11.43 -17.49 14.58
N ASP A 269 -10.71 -17.95 15.60
CA ASP A 269 -11.05 -19.14 16.38
C ASP A 269 -11.22 -18.76 17.86
N GLN A 270 -10.51 -19.40 18.78
CA GLN A 270 -10.35 -18.90 20.14
C GLN A 270 -9.58 -17.57 20.16
N ASN A 271 -8.63 -17.40 19.25
CA ASN A 271 -7.82 -16.20 19.06
C ASN A 271 -8.13 -15.57 17.70
N LEU A 272 -7.82 -14.29 17.56
CA LEU A 272 -7.71 -13.68 16.24
C LEU A 272 -6.34 -13.99 15.66
N ILE A 273 -6.29 -14.85 14.64
CA ILE A 273 -5.07 -15.24 13.92
C ILE A 273 -4.95 -14.41 12.65
N VAL A 274 -4.12 -13.37 12.68
CA VAL A 274 -3.83 -12.55 11.50
C VAL A 274 -2.59 -13.09 10.79
N LYS A 275 -2.73 -13.42 9.50
CA LYS A 275 -1.61 -13.93 8.71
C LYS A 275 -0.55 -12.84 8.50
N ALA A 276 0.72 -13.23 8.47
CA ALA A 276 1.81 -12.28 8.65
C ALA A 276 2.05 -11.37 7.42
N GLY A 277 1.71 -11.84 6.23
CA GLY A 277 1.77 -11.09 4.98
C GLY A 277 0.64 -10.07 4.79
N THR A 278 -0.39 -10.09 5.65
CA THR A 278 -1.47 -9.12 5.68
C THR A 278 -0.94 -7.69 5.82
N THR A 279 -1.41 -6.80 4.95
CA THR A 279 -1.04 -5.39 4.94
C THR A 279 -1.61 -4.67 6.16
N LEU A 280 -1.03 -3.54 6.55
CA LEU A 280 -1.56 -2.73 7.66
C LEU A 280 -2.94 -2.14 7.34
N THR A 281 -3.25 -1.91 6.06
CA THR A 281 -4.59 -1.49 5.62
C THR A 281 -5.62 -2.60 5.84
N GLU A 282 -5.33 -3.83 5.42
CA GLU A 282 -6.19 -4.99 5.69
C GLU A 282 -6.31 -5.24 7.20
N PHE A 283 -5.20 -5.12 7.94
CA PHE A 283 -5.21 -5.28 9.40
C PHE A 283 -6.16 -4.30 10.08
N LEU A 284 -6.19 -3.03 9.67
CA LEU A 284 -7.17 -2.06 10.17
C LEU A 284 -8.62 -2.51 9.94
N GLN A 285 -8.92 -3.06 8.76
CA GLN A 285 -10.27 -3.57 8.47
C GLN A 285 -10.62 -4.80 9.31
N ILE A 286 -9.65 -5.70 9.51
CA ILE A 286 -9.79 -6.87 10.37
C ILE A 286 -10.07 -6.45 11.81
N LEU A 287 -9.27 -5.53 12.36
CA LEU A 287 -9.48 -5.00 13.72
C LEU A 287 -10.87 -4.41 13.89
N LYS A 288 -11.29 -3.56 12.96
CA LYS A 288 -12.63 -2.92 13.00
C LYS A 288 -13.77 -3.93 12.90
N THR A 289 -13.58 -4.98 12.11
CA THR A 289 -14.59 -6.04 11.94
C THR A 289 -14.68 -6.94 13.16
N VAL A 290 -13.52 -7.43 13.64
CA VAL A 290 -13.44 -8.40 14.74
C VAL A 290 -13.75 -7.76 16.09
N ALA A 291 -13.54 -6.45 16.25
CA ALA A 291 -13.90 -5.70 17.45
C ALA A 291 -15.39 -5.75 17.81
N LYS A 292 -16.26 -6.21 16.90
CA LYS A 292 -17.69 -6.40 17.15
C LYS A 292 -18.00 -7.69 17.91
N ASN A 293 -17.06 -8.62 17.99
CA ASN A 293 -17.23 -9.88 18.72
C ASN A 293 -16.95 -9.69 20.21
N GLU A 294 -17.65 -10.46 21.03
CA GLU A 294 -17.40 -10.51 22.47
C GLU A 294 -15.94 -10.92 22.74
N TYR A 295 -15.33 -10.28 23.74
CA TYR A 295 -13.93 -10.45 24.15
C TYR A 295 -12.89 -9.86 23.18
N PHE A 296 -13.31 -9.20 22.10
CA PHE A 296 -12.40 -8.55 21.14
C PHE A 296 -12.63 -7.04 21.03
N GLU A 297 -13.45 -6.44 21.89
CA GLU A 297 -13.78 -5.01 21.85
C GLU A 297 -12.54 -4.10 21.98
N TYR A 298 -11.49 -4.60 22.67
CA TYR A 298 -10.21 -3.90 22.81
C TYR A 298 -9.51 -3.65 21.45
N LEU A 299 -9.82 -4.44 20.42
CA LEU A 299 -9.27 -4.26 19.07
C LEU A 299 -9.65 -2.91 18.47
N LEU A 300 -10.77 -2.30 18.89
CA LEU A 300 -11.14 -0.95 18.46
C LEU A 300 -10.10 0.08 18.94
N LYS A 301 -9.53 -0.11 20.13
CA LYS A 301 -8.47 0.75 20.65
C LYS A 301 -7.16 0.57 19.87
N ILE A 302 -6.84 -0.67 19.51
CA ILE A 302 -5.70 -0.96 18.62
C ILE A 302 -5.92 -0.30 17.25
N TYR A 303 -7.11 -0.43 16.67
CA TYR A 303 -7.49 0.19 15.40
C TYR A 303 -7.22 1.71 15.41
N GLU A 304 -7.76 2.43 16.41
CA GLU A 304 -7.55 3.87 16.57
C GLU A 304 -6.07 4.26 16.66
N HIS A 305 -5.25 3.43 17.29
CA HIS A 305 -3.82 3.66 17.39
C HIS A 305 -3.12 3.41 16.06
N VAL A 306 -3.41 2.27 15.41
CA VAL A 306 -2.80 1.87 14.13
C VAL A 306 -3.14 2.87 13.01
N GLN A 307 -4.28 3.57 13.08
CA GLN A 307 -4.59 4.67 12.15
C GLN A 307 -3.52 5.78 12.15
N LYS A 308 -2.80 5.95 13.27
CA LYS A 308 -1.68 6.91 13.43
C LYS A 308 -0.32 6.33 13.04
N VAL A 309 -0.28 5.06 12.63
CA VAL A 309 0.94 4.35 12.21
C VAL A 309 1.06 4.43 10.70
N ALA A 310 2.10 5.12 10.24
CA ALA A 310 2.34 5.45 8.83
C ALA A 310 1.14 6.14 8.16
N HIS A 311 1.20 6.30 6.84
CA HIS A 311 0.12 6.82 6.00
C HIS A 311 -0.40 5.75 5.03
N ILE A 312 -1.54 6.01 4.38
CA ILE A 312 -2.28 5.01 3.58
C ILE A 312 -1.39 4.33 2.52
N PRO A 313 -0.70 5.06 1.62
CA PRO A 313 0.21 4.43 0.65
C PRO A 313 1.29 3.51 1.24
N VAL A 314 1.81 3.77 2.43
CA VAL A 314 2.75 2.87 3.12
C VAL A 314 2.01 1.68 3.72
N ARG A 315 0.83 1.88 4.32
CA ARG A 315 0.03 0.79 4.90
C ARG A 315 -0.52 -0.18 3.86
N ASN A 316 -0.78 0.28 2.64
CA ASN A 316 -1.23 -0.55 1.53
C ASN A 316 -0.17 -1.56 1.05
N LEU A 317 1.11 -1.33 1.39
CA LEU A 317 2.21 -2.24 1.05
C LEU A 317 2.82 -2.90 2.30
N GLY A 318 3.00 -2.14 3.37
CA GLY A 318 3.62 -2.60 4.61
C GLY A 318 2.79 -3.68 5.27
N SER A 319 3.40 -4.83 5.53
CA SER A 319 2.78 -5.96 6.22
C SER A 319 3.09 -5.97 7.71
N ILE A 320 2.26 -6.69 8.47
CA ILE A 320 2.51 -6.96 9.89
C ILE A 320 3.88 -7.63 10.07
N ALA A 321 4.19 -8.63 9.24
CA ALA A 321 5.49 -9.29 9.24
C ALA A 321 6.63 -8.32 9.00
N GLY A 322 6.53 -7.46 7.98
CA GLY A 322 7.57 -6.50 7.65
C GLY A 322 7.89 -5.59 8.84
N ASN A 323 6.87 -5.12 9.55
CA ASN A 323 7.04 -4.30 10.74
C ASN A 323 7.69 -5.06 11.91
N LEU A 324 7.20 -6.26 12.22
CA LEU A 324 7.73 -7.09 13.31
C LEU A 324 9.16 -7.56 13.05
N MET A 325 9.47 -7.94 11.81
CA MET A 325 10.82 -8.33 11.39
C MET A 325 11.80 -7.16 11.46
N LEU A 326 11.35 -5.93 11.17
CA LEU A 326 12.17 -4.75 11.34
C LEU A 326 12.53 -4.52 12.81
N LYS A 327 11.57 -4.77 13.73
CA LYS A 327 11.80 -4.70 15.17
C LYS A 327 12.71 -5.81 15.70
N ASN A 328 12.54 -7.04 15.21
CA ASN A 328 13.38 -8.17 15.57
C ASN A 328 14.84 -7.96 15.10
N LYS A 329 15.04 -7.45 13.87
CA LYS A 329 16.37 -7.17 13.32
C LYS A 329 17.04 -5.97 13.97
N ASN A 330 16.27 -4.93 14.32
CA ASN A 330 16.79 -3.68 14.86
C ASN A 330 16.15 -3.36 16.21
N ALA A 331 16.88 -3.62 17.31
CA ALA A 331 16.38 -3.41 18.67
C ALA A 331 15.89 -1.96 18.93
N TRP A 332 16.55 -0.97 18.30
CA TRP A 332 16.23 0.45 18.41
C TRP A 332 15.01 0.90 17.61
N PHE A 333 14.47 0.06 16.72
CA PHE A 333 13.27 0.43 15.98
C PHE A 333 12.09 0.59 16.95
N VAL A 334 11.47 1.76 16.94
CA VAL A 334 10.30 2.07 17.77
C VAL A 334 9.06 1.63 17.01
N SER A 335 8.65 0.38 17.24
CA SER A 335 7.47 -0.19 16.59
C SER A 335 6.23 -0.03 17.47
N ASP A 336 5.32 0.85 17.06
CA ASP A 336 3.98 0.97 17.66
C ASP A 336 3.24 -0.39 17.58
N ILE A 337 3.34 -1.08 16.44
CA ILE A 337 2.67 -2.37 16.21
C ILE A 337 3.15 -3.44 17.19
N PHE A 338 4.47 -3.55 17.40
CA PHE A 338 5.04 -4.51 18.34
C PHE A 338 4.54 -4.26 19.75
N VAL A 339 4.59 -3.00 20.21
CA VAL A 339 4.19 -2.64 21.58
C VAL A 339 2.71 -2.91 21.81
N LEU A 340 1.85 -2.58 20.84
CA LEU A 340 0.41 -2.89 20.92
C LEU A 340 0.16 -4.40 21.06
N LEU A 341 0.83 -5.21 20.24
CA LEU A 341 0.69 -6.66 20.25
C LEU A 341 1.22 -7.27 21.56
N GLU A 342 2.38 -6.83 22.03
CA GLU A 342 2.94 -7.26 23.31
C GLU A 342 2.03 -6.90 24.49
N THR A 343 1.42 -5.70 24.48
CA THR A 343 0.54 -5.22 25.56
C THR A 343 -0.68 -6.12 25.75
N VAL A 344 -1.22 -6.68 24.67
CA VAL A 344 -2.38 -7.58 24.72
C VAL A 344 -2.01 -9.05 24.85
N GLY A 345 -0.72 -9.37 25.07
CA GLY A 345 -0.27 -10.75 25.22
C GLY A 345 -0.32 -11.54 23.91
N ALA A 346 -0.19 -10.87 22.76
CA ALA A 346 -0.17 -11.55 21.47
C ALA A 346 1.01 -12.53 21.36
N GLN A 347 0.83 -13.52 20.51
CA GLN A 347 1.85 -14.51 20.19
C GLN A 347 2.11 -14.53 18.69
N VAL A 348 3.26 -15.04 18.29
CA VAL A 348 3.60 -15.22 16.88
C VAL A 348 3.91 -16.68 16.58
N THR A 349 3.46 -17.14 15.42
CA THR A 349 3.83 -18.46 14.91
C THR A 349 4.91 -18.31 13.86
N ILE A 350 6.06 -18.94 14.10
CA ILE A 350 7.16 -19.01 13.15
C ILE A 350 7.28 -20.42 12.59
N GLN A 351 7.69 -20.52 11.34
CA GLN A 351 8.07 -21.77 10.70
C GLN A 351 9.60 -21.87 10.65
N ILE A 352 10.12 -22.96 11.21
CA ILE A 352 11.57 -23.23 11.33
C ILE A 352 12.06 -24.06 10.14
N SER A 353 11.22 -24.98 9.66
CA SER A 353 11.48 -25.82 8.48
C SER A 353 10.15 -26.12 7.78
N SER A 354 10.17 -26.83 6.66
CA SER A 354 8.96 -27.16 5.90
C SER A 354 7.85 -27.86 6.71
N LEU A 355 8.19 -28.50 7.85
CA LEU A 355 7.26 -29.26 8.69
C LEU A 355 7.14 -28.75 10.13
N VAL A 356 8.09 -27.93 10.60
CA VAL A 356 8.17 -27.55 12.02
C VAL A 356 7.75 -26.09 12.21
N THR A 357 6.67 -25.90 12.95
CA THR A 357 6.22 -24.58 13.43
C THR A 357 6.42 -24.45 14.93
N ARG A 358 6.60 -23.22 15.40
CA ARG A 358 6.71 -22.90 16.82
C ARG A 358 6.00 -21.59 17.12
N THR A 359 5.21 -21.59 18.19
CA THR A 359 4.57 -20.39 18.72
C THR A 359 5.46 -19.77 19.80
N LEU A 360 5.59 -18.44 19.75
CA LEU A 360 6.43 -17.64 20.64
C LEU A 360 5.64 -16.47 21.19
N THR A 361 5.90 -16.07 22.44
CA THR A 361 5.47 -14.75 22.92
C THR A 361 6.25 -13.66 22.19
N MET A 362 5.78 -12.39 22.20
CA MET A 362 6.53 -11.34 21.49
C MET A 362 7.94 -11.12 22.07
N GLN A 363 8.12 -11.27 23.39
CA GLN A 363 9.45 -11.22 24.02
C GLN A 363 10.37 -12.36 23.57
N GLN A 364 9.83 -13.58 23.46
CA GLN A 364 10.60 -14.71 22.94
C GLN A 364 10.95 -14.49 21.47
N PHE A 365 10.03 -13.95 20.68
CA PHE A 365 10.26 -13.58 19.29
C PHE A 365 11.41 -12.57 19.16
N LEU A 366 11.47 -11.51 19.96
CA LEU A 366 12.58 -10.55 19.93
C LEU A 366 13.96 -11.19 20.16
N LYS A 367 14.04 -12.22 21.01
CA LYS A 367 15.29 -12.92 21.33
C LYS A 367 15.63 -14.04 20.35
N THR A 368 14.69 -14.39 19.47
CA THR A 368 14.83 -15.51 18.55
C THR A 368 15.41 -15.02 17.21
N SER A 369 16.52 -15.62 16.79
CA SER A 369 17.05 -15.39 15.44
C SER A 369 16.05 -15.87 14.39
N MET A 370 15.73 -15.00 13.42
CA MET A 370 14.81 -15.33 12.33
C MET A 370 15.52 -15.77 11.05
N LYS A 371 16.84 -16.01 11.10
CA LYS A 371 17.60 -16.54 9.96
C LYS A 371 17.08 -17.94 9.57
N GLY A 372 16.76 -18.12 8.30
CA GLY A 372 16.20 -19.35 7.75
C GLY A 372 14.75 -19.63 8.18
N ARG A 373 14.06 -18.66 8.80
CA ARG A 373 12.71 -18.84 9.36
C ARG A 373 11.72 -17.88 8.72
N VAL A 374 10.44 -18.29 8.71
CA VAL A 374 9.34 -17.50 8.15
C VAL A 374 8.32 -17.22 9.26
N LEU A 375 7.91 -15.96 9.40
CA LEU A 375 6.80 -15.58 10.27
C LEU A 375 5.49 -15.88 9.54
N LEU A 376 4.62 -16.72 10.14
CA LEU A 376 3.37 -17.17 9.50
C LEU A 376 2.17 -16.32 9.90
N ASN A 377 2.04 -16.01 11.18
CA ASN A 377 0.91 -15.27 11.72
C ASN A 377 1.22 -14.65 13.08
N VAL A 378 0.32 -13.75 13.49
CA VAL A 378 0.21 -13.17 14.83
C VAL A 378 -1.15 -13.58 15.39
N MET A 379 -1.18 -14.06 16.63
CA MET A 379 -2.36 -14.49 17.35
C MET A 379 -2.66 -13.47 18.45
N LEU A 380 -3.85 -12.85 18.42
CA LEU A 380 -4.32 -11.94 19.45
C LEU A 380 -5.38 -12.65 20.31
N PRO A 381 -5.22 -12.69 21.65
CA PRO A 381 -6.13 -13.44 22.51
C PRO A 381 -7.45 -12.72 22.74
N PRO A 382 -8.50 -13.45 23.15
CA PRO A 382 -9.72 -12.83 23.68
C PRO A 382 -9.40 -12.22 25.05
N LEU A 383 -9.89 -11.02 25.32
CA LEU A 383 -9.73 -10.34 26.61
C LEU A 383 -11.10 -10.08 27.24
N SER A 384 -11.25 -10.45 28.51
CA SER A 384 -12.49 -10.21 29.26
C SER A 384 -12.78 -8.71 29.42
N LYS A 385 -14.04 -8.36 29.72
CA LYS A 385 -14.46 -6.97 30.00
C LYS A 385 -13.78 -6.34 31.23
N GLU A 386 -13.11 -7.14 32.05
CA GLU A 386 -12.29 -6.67 33.17
C GLU A 386 -10.97 -6.04 32.69
N HIS A 387 -10.54 -6.34 31.47
CA HIS A 387 -9.34 -5.77 30.87
C HIS A 387 -9.65 -4.45 30.17
N LYS A 388 -8.85 -3.42 30.46
CA LYS A 388 -8.94 -2.11 29.79
C LYS A 388 -7.63 -1.77 29.11
N LEU A 389 -7.66 -1.66 27.78
CA LEU A 389 -6.51 -1.24 26.99
C LEU A 389 -6.48 0.29 26.84
N VAL A 390 -5.34 0.90 27.17
CA VAL A 390 -5.06 2.31 26.94
C VAL A 390 -3.74 2.44 26.21
N THR A 391 -3.70 3.28 25.18
CA THR A 391 -2.52 3.42 24.31
C THR A 391 -2.16 4.89 24.15
N PHE A 392 -0.87 5.20 24.14
CA PHE A 392 -0.36 6.55 23.94
C PHE A 392 0.68 6.55 22.82
N LYS A 393 0.71 7.62 22.04
CA LYS A 393 1.74 7.86 21.02
C LYS A 393 2.20 9.29 21.14
N VAL A 394 3.51 9.47 21.27
CA VAL A 394 4.17 10.78 21.30
C VAL A 394 4.99 10.89 20.03
N SER A 395 4.71 11.90 19.22
CA SER A 395 5.40 12.14 17.95
C SER A 395 5.39 13.62 17.62
N ALA A 396 6.35 14.07 16.81
CA ALA A 396 6.44 15.46 16.37
C ALA A 396 5.23 15.88 15.50
N LEU A 397 4.64 14.91 14.78
CA LEU A 397 3.42 15.07 13.99
C LEU A 397 2.38 14.03 14.42
N LEU A 398 1.09 14.39 14.36
CA LEU A 398 -0.02 13.51 14.74
C LEU A 398 -0.10 12.24 13.88
N VAL A 399 0.29 12.34 12.60
CA VAL A 399 0.33 11.24 11.62
C VAL A 399 1.61 11.39 10.81
N SER A 400 2.24 10.26 10.44
CA SER A 400 3.39 10.22 9.51
C SER A 400 4.54 11.15 9.89
N SER A 401 5.06 11.00 11.12
CA SER A 401 6.35 11.61 11.47
C SER A 401 7.45 10.97 10.62
N PRO A 402 8.28 11.73 9.89
CA PRO A 402 9.50 11.18 9.32
C PRO A 402 10.33 10.56 10.46
N ILE A 403 10.85 9.36 10.21
CA ILE A 403 11.65 8.62 11.19
C ILE A 403 13.08 9.15 11.09
N ARG A 404 13.29 10.39 11.55
CA ARG A 404 14.63 10.93 11.79
C ARG A 404 14.61 11.80 13.04
N ASN A 405 15.28 11.31 14.08
CA ASN A 405 16.01 12.14 15.02
C ASN A 405 17.43 12.26 14.48
#